data_AF-A0A379WAZ2-F1
#
_entry.id   AF-A0A379WAZ2-F1
#
_cell.length_a   1.000
_cell.length_b   1.000
_cell.length_c   1.000
_cell.angle_alpha   90.00
_cell.angle_beta   90.00
_cell.angle_gamma   90.00
#
_symmetry.space_group_name_H-M   'P 1'
#
loop_
_entity.id
_entity.type
_entity.pdbx_description
1 polymer ?
#
loop_
_entity_poly.entity_id
_entity_poly.type
_entity_poly.pdbx_seq_one_letter_code
_entity_poly.pdbx_strand_id
1 'polypeptide(L)'
;MLHLAIALAGHPLSGVQTVWLGDEPISSYPEHAFFEVHTNRQTADPYMLENCPSWKEDMIGKGITWLRVSLKFNAEKFPAGIPNIKVEKQGRAIYDPRTGLTGYSNNAALVILDYYRNYLKVPDTDILWDQFKEAANICDEDVITGGNTVEKRYTINGEFDLSENKVSILEGMLAACAGDVTYTAGKHGLLVGRITDQLPK
;
A
#
# COMPACT_ATOMS: atom_id res chain seq x y z
N MET A 1 -13.70 11.69 25.92
CA MET A 1 -13.77 10.97 24.63
C MET A 1 -12.80 9.80 24.68
N LEU A 2 -12.97 8.80 23.82
CA LEU A 2 -11.99 7.75 23.63
C LEU A 2 -11.13 8.10 22.41
N HIS A 3 -9.82 7.94 22.52
CA HIS A 3 -8.88 8.16 21.42
C HIS A 3 -8.09 6.89 21.17
N LEU A 4 -8.04 6.47 19.91
CA LEU A 4 -7.33 5.29 19.44
C LEU A 4 -6.24 5.74 18.46
N ALA A 5 -5.03 5.23 18.65
CA ALA A 5 -3.96 5.34 17.67
C ALA A 5 -3.76 3.96 17.02
N ILE A 6 -4.04 3.86 15.73
CA ILE A 6 -4.04 2.59 14.97
C ILE A 6 -2.94 2.67 13.93
N ALA A 7 -1.93 1.80 14.03
CA ALA A 7 -0.90 1.69 13.00
C ALA A 7 -1.52 1.09 11.72
N LEU A 8 -1.37 1.77 10.58
CA LEU A 8 -1.93 1.32 9.30
C LEU A 8 -0.90 0.65 8.40
N ALA A 9 0.35 1.12 8.43
CA ALA A 9 1.45 0.57 7.66
C ALA A 9 2.80 0.95 8.29
N GLY A 10 3.78 0.05 8.19
CA GLY A 10 5.17 0.29 8.62
C GLY A 10 5.97 1.25 7.74
N HIS A 11 5.30 1.97 6.84
CA HIS A 11 5.86 2.95 5.92
C HIS A 11 4.85 4.06 5.65
N PRO A 12 5.26 5.19 5.04
CA PRO A 12 4.34 6.22 4.60
C PRO A 12 3.41 5.69 3.49
N LEU A 13 2.11 5.89 3.63
CA LEU A 13 1.10 5.64 2.59
C LEU A 13 0.95 6.87 1.69
N SER A 14 0.60 6.66 0.42
CA SER A 14 0.29 7.77 -0.50
C SER A 14 -1.06 8.41 -0.16
N GLY A 15 -1.95 7.69 0.50
CA GLY A 15 -3.25 8.19 0.90
C GLY A 15 -4.06 7.19 1.71
N VAL A 16 -5.10 7.70 2.36
CA VAL A 16 -6.20 6.94 2.96
C VAL A 16 -7.48 7.52 2.39
N GLN A 17 -8.34 6.67 1.85
CA GLN A 17 -9.58 7.10 1.20
C GLN A 17 -10.72 7.08 2.21
N THR A 18 -11.35 5.92 2.39
CA THR A 18 -12.51 5.77 3.25
C THR A 18 -12.13 5.10 4.58
N VAL A 19 -12.56 5.70 5.69
CA VAL A 19 -12.52 5.08 7.03
C VAL A 19 -13.94 4.67 7.39
N TRP A 20 -14.13 3.41 7.77
CA TRP A 20 -15.42 2.82 8.11
C TRP A 20 -15.47 2.45 9.59
N LEU A 21 -16.66 2.58 10.18
CA LEU A 21 -17.00 2.06 11.49
C LEU A 21 -18.10 1.01 11.33
N GLY A 22 -17.73 -0.27 11.44
CA GLY A 22 -18.61 -1.36 11.03
C GLY A 22 -18.83 -1.32 9.51
N ASP A 23 -20.08 -1.23 9.09
CA ASP A 23 -20.46 -1.20 7.67
C ASP A 23 -20.88 0.18 7.18
N GLU A 24 -20.65 1.22 7.98
CA GLU A 24 -20.95 2.60 7.62
C GLU A 24 -19.65 3.43 7.55
N PRO A 25 -19.53 4.39 6.63
CA PRO A 25 -18.41 5.32 6.64
C PRO A 25 -18.44 6.14 7.94
N ILE A 26 -17.27 6.53 8.44
CA ILE A 26 -17.16 7.30 9.69
C ILE A 26 -17.92 8.64 9.63
N SER A 27 -18.12 9.18 8.42
CA SER A 27 -18.95 10.38 8.17
C SER A 27 -20.43 10.20 8.53
N SER A 28 -20.93 8.96 8.62
CA SER A 28 -22.29 8.64 9.12
C SER A 28 -22.44 8.85 10.64
N TYR A 29 -21.36 9.18 11.35
CA TYR A 29 -21.32 9.44 12.79
C TYR A 29 -20.93 10.90 13.09
N PRO A 30 -21.66 11.90 12.56
CA PRO A 30 -21.34 13.30 12.79
C PRO A 30 -21.33 13.57 14.30
N GLU A 31 -20.36 14.38 14.76
CA GLU A 31 -20.15 14.75 16.16
C GLU A 31 -19.78 13.60 17.12
N HIS A 32 -19.85 12.35 16.67
CA HIS A 32 -19.64 11.16 17.48
C HIS A 32 -18.36 10.41 17.13
N ALA A 33 -17.88 10.53 15.90
CA ALA A 33 -16.62 9.96 15.46
C ALA A 33 -15.83 10.93 14.60
N PHE A 34 -14.53 11.01 14.86
CA PHE A 34 -13.59 11.85 14.12
C PHE A 34 -12.33 11.04 13.85
N PHE A 35 -11.64 11.37 12.76
CA PHE A 35 -10.34 10.77 12.47
C PHE A 35 -9.34 11.80 11.95
N GLU A 36 -8.06 11.47 12.11
CA GLU A 36 -6.96 12.19 11.47
C GLU A 36 -5.90 11.17 11.02
N VAL A 37 -5.47 11.27 9.77
CA VAL A 37 -4.44 10.41 9.20
C VAL A 37 -3.09 11.09 9.37
N HIS A 38 -2.12 10.36 9.92
CA HIS A 38 -0.77 10.83 10.10
C HIS A 38 0.18 9.97 9.27
N THR A 39 0.92 10.62 8.37
CA THR A 39 1.89 9.96 7.48
C THR A 39 3.27 10.56 7.71
N ASN A 40 4.21 9.74 8.18
CA ASN A 40 5.59 10.14 8.49
C ASN A 40 5.68 11.42 9.34
N ARG A 41 4.94 11.47 10.45
CA ARG A 41 4.94 12.64 11.32
C ARG A 41 6.35 12.88 11.89
N GLN A 42 6.75 14.13 12.06
CA GLN A 42 8.08 14.50 12.60
C GLN A 42 8.04 14.99 14.05
N THR A 43 6.85 15.29 14.56
CA THR A 43 6.60 15.72 15.94
C THR A 43 5.42 14.93 16.50
N ALA A 44 5.27 14.83 17.82
CA ALA A 44 4.11 14.19 18.42
C ALA A 44 2.81 14.87 17.95
N ASP A 45 1.70 14.12 17.94
CA ASP A 45 0.38 14.71 17.66
C ASP A 45 -0.03 15.60 18.84
N PRO A 46 -0.14 16.93 18.66
CA PRO A 46 -0.52 17.84 19.74
C PRO A 46 -1.90 17.51 20.30
N TYR A 47 -2.83 17.00 19.48
CA TYR A 47 -4.15 16.61 19.96
C TYR A 47 -4.06 15.41 20.91
N MET A 48 -3.21 14.41 20.60
CA MET A 48 -2.98 13.28 21.49
C MET A 48 -2.26 13.71 22.76
N LEU A 49 -1.26 14.59 22.69
CA LEU A 49 -0.59 15.14 23.87
C LEU A 49 -1.56 15.87 24.82
N GLU A 50 -2.50 16.62 24.25
CA GLU A 50 -3.49 17.38 25.03
C GLU A 50 -4.58 16.46 25.63
N ASN A 51 -5.06 15.48 24.87
CA ASN A 51 -6.25 14.71 25.22
C ASN A 51 -5.97 13.30 25.78
N CYS A 52 -4.73 12.82 25.69
CA CYS A 52 -4.35 11.47 26.12
C CYS A 52 -3.16 11.50 27.09
N PRO A 53 -3.40 11.38 28.41
CA PRO A 53 -2.32 11.41 29.42
C PRO A 53 -1.22 10.34 29.26
N SER A 54 -1.53 9.24 28.57
CA SER A 54 -0.57 8.17 28.26
C SER A 54 0.31 8.47 27.04
N TRP A 55 -0.05 9.48 26.23
CA TRP A 55 0.71 9.86 25.05
C TRP A 55 1.88 10.75 25.44
N LYS A 56 3.05 10.45 24.90
CA LYS A 56 4.32 11.13 25.24
C LYS A 56 4.91 11.80 24.00
N GLU A 57 5.82 12.75 24.21
CA GLU A 57 6.48 13.50 23.14
C GLU A 57 7.29 12.62 22.18
N ASP A 58 7.72 11.43 22.63
CA ASP A 58 8.43 10.43 21.83
C ASP A 58 7.49 9.50 21.03
N MET A 59 6.18 9.54 21.27
CA MET A 59 5.17 8.79 20.53
C MET A 59 4.76 9.53 19.24
N ILE A 60 5.67 9.57 18.28
CA ILE A 60 5.54 10.38 17.06
C ILE A 60 4.90 9.60 15.90
N GLY A 61 5.26 8.32 15.74
CA GLY A 61 4.97 7.55 14.53
C GLY A 61 5.79 8.01 13.32
N LYS A 62 7.09 8.28 13.52
CA LYS A 62 8.03 8.63 12.45
C LYS A 62 8.21 7.46 11.49
N GLY A 63 8.21 7.72 10.19
CA GLY A 63 8.43 6.73 9.14
C GLY A 63 7.24 5.79 8.87
N ILE A 64 6.13 5.91 9.59
CA ILE A 64 4.94 5.05 9.43
C ILE A 64 3.71 5.87 9.07
N THR A 65 2.63 5.19 8.68
CA THR A 65 1.30 5.79 8.64
C THR A 65 0.44 5.21 9.75
N TRP A 66 -0.21 6.10 10.52
CA TRP A 66 -1.12 5.73 11.60
C TRP A 66 -2.36 6.64 11.60
N LEU A 67 -3.45 6.12 12.14
CA LEU A 67 -4.76 6.77 12.19
C LEU A 67 -5.09 7.10 13.64
N ARG A 68 -5.36 8.38 13.93
CA ARG A 68 -6.08 8.76 15.14
C ARG A 68 -7.57 8.60 14.89
N VAL A 69 -8.27 7.83 15.71
CA VAL A 69 -9.74 7.79 15.75
C VAL A 69 -10.21 8.27 17.12
N SER A 70 -11.13 9.23 17.13
CA SER A 70 -11.68 9.82 18.35
C SER A 70 -13.18 9.59 18.40
N LEU A 71 -13.65 8.91 19.45
CA LEU A 71 -15.03 8.48 19.62
C LEU A 71 -15.64 9.16 20.86
N LYS A 72 -16.82 9.76 20.70
CA LYS A 72 -17.62 10.32 21.79
C LYS A 72 -18.69 9.31 22.16
N PHE A 73 -18.67 8.84 23.40
CA PHE A 73 -19.64 7.86 23.90
C PHE A 73 -21.08 8.28 23.60
N ASN A 74 -21.83 7.36 23.01
CA ASN A 74 -23.27 7.46 22.76
C ASN A 74 -23.82 6.03 22.64
N ALA A 75 -24.75 5.65 23.53
CA ALA A 75 -25.28 4.29 23.60
C ALA A 75 -26.14 3.90 22.38
N GLU A 76 -26.77 4.87 21.70
CA GLU A 76 -27.57 4.62 20.49
C GLU A 76 -26.68 4.42 19.26
N LYS A 77 -25.56 5.16 19.18
CA LYS A 77 -24.59 5.05 18.07
C LYS A 77 -23.63 3.88 18.24
N PHE A 78 -23.33 3.50 19.48
CA PHE A 78 -22.38 2.44 19.81
C PHE A 78 -23.02 1.37 20.73
N PRO A 79 -24.15 0.75 20.33
CA PRO A 79 -24.90 -0.16 21.19
C PRO A 79 -24.13 -1.45 21.51
N ALA A 80 -23.23 -1.86 20.61
CA ALA A 80 -22.34 -3.01 20.78
C ALA A 80 -20.91 -2.61 21.20
N GLY A 81 -20.70 -1.36 21.63
CA GLY A 81 -19.37 -0.81 21.89
C GLY A 81 -18.69 -0.25 20.64
N ILE A 82 -17.36 -0.27 20.63
CA ILE A 82 -16.54 0.31 19.55
C ILE A 82 -16.70 -0.55 18.28
N PRO A 83 -17.22 0.01 17.17
CA PRO A 83 -17.34 -0.73 15.92
C PRO A 83 -15.98 -1.13 15.35
N ASN A 84 -15.95 -2.17 14.52
CA ASN A 84 -14.73 -2.55 13.80
C ASN A 84 -14.29 -1.42 12.85
N ILE A 85 -13.02 -1.02 12.92
CA ILE A 85 -12.48 0.05 12.08
C ILE A 85 -11.85 -0.56 10.84
N LYS A 86 -12.38 -0.22 9.66
CA LYS A 86 -11.80 -0.61 8.36
C LYS A 86 -11.29 0.62 7.63
N VAL A 87 -10.17 0.49 6.92
CA VAL A 87 -9.52 1.61 6.23
C VAL A 87 -9.15 1.20 4.81
N GLU A 88 -9.59 1.99 3.85
CA GLU A 88 -9.17 1.88 2.46
C GLU A 88 -7.86 2.66 2.26
N LYS A 89 -6.81 1.93 1.89
CA LYS A 89 -5.43 2.42 1.86
C LYS A 89 -4.95 2.56 0.42
N GLN A 90 -4.28 3.67 0.11
CA GLN A 90 -3.41 3.75 -1.06
C GLN A 90 -1.98 3.46 -0.60
N GLY A 91 -1.37 2.44 -1.20
CA GLY A 91 -0.02 1.98 -0.88
C GLY A 91 1.06 3.06 -0.94
N ARG A 92 2.30 2.68 -0.63
CA ARG A 92 3.42 3.63 -0.64
C ARG A 92 3.65 4.24 -2.02
N ALA A 93 4.24 5.43 -2.04
CA ALA A 93 4.77 5.97 -3.27
C ALA A 93 5.99 5.14 -3.72
N ILE A 94 6.03 4.80 -5.00
CA ILE A 94 7.06 3.96 -5.62
C ILE A 94 7.70 4.68 -6.81
N TYR A 95 8.96 4.33 -7.09
CA TYR A 95 9.74 4.91 -8.19
C TYR A 95 9.40 4.24 -9.52
N ASP A 96 9.10 5.04 -10.54
CA ASP A 96 8.92 4.57 -11.91
C ASP A 96 10.17 4.90 -12.76
N PRO A 97 10.97 3.89 -13.17
CA PRO A 97 12.18 4.11 -13.97
C PRO A 97 11.91 4.59 -15.39
N ARG A 98 10.67 4.55 -15.88
CA ARG A 98 10.29 5.07 -17.21
C ARG A 98 10.21 6.58 -17.22
N THR A 99 9.79 7.17 -16.10
CA THR A 99 9.57 8.63 -15.96
C THR A 99 10.58 9.30 -15.05
N GLY A 100 11.26 8.54 -14.19
CA GLY A 100 12.15 9.07 -13.15
C GLY A 100 11.41 9.67 -11.95
N LEU A 101 10.09 9.54 -11.89
CA LEU A 101 9.26 10.11 -10.83
C LEU A 101 8.93 9.08 -9.75
N THR A 102 8.66 9.56 -8.54
CA THR A 102 8.14 8.76 -7.44
C THR A 102 6.73 9.22 -7.11
N GLY A 103 5.78 8.30 -7.07
CA GLY A 103 4.38 8.60 -6.79
C GLY A 103 3.60 7.32 -6.52
N TYR A 104 2.30 7.46 -6.23
CA TYR A 104 1.43 6.29 -6.10
C TYR A 104 1.33 5.54 -7.43
N SER A 105 1.53 4.23 -7.39
CA SER A 105 1.21 3.33 -8.49
C SER A 105 0.95 1.94 -7.93
N ASN A 106 0.01 1.22 -8.53
CA ASN A 106 -0.25 -0.19 -8.27
C ASN A 106 0.18 -1.08 -9.45
N ASN A 107 0.95 -0.55 -10.41
CA ASN A 107 1.54 -1.32 -11.50
C ASN A 107 2.40 -2.45 -10.92
N ALA A 108 2.07 -3.70 -11.28
CA ALA A 108 2.66 -4.88 -10.63
C ALA A 108 4.20 -4.92 -10.72
N ALA A 109 4.76 -4.57 -11.88
CA ALA A 109 6.21 -4.56 -12.07
C ALA A 109 6.91 -3.50 -11.21
N LEU A 110 6.30 -2.32 -11.06
CA LEU A 110 6.84 -1.26 -10.21
C LEU A 110 6.74 -1.62 -8.71
N VAL A 111 5.67 -2.30 -8.30
CA VAL A 111 5.53 -2.81 -6.92
C VAL A 111 6.61 -3.83 -6.61
N ILE A 112 6.88 -4.77 -7.54
CA ILE A 112 7.96 -5.75 -7.40
C ILE A 112 9.33 -5.06 -7.38
N LEU A 113 9.55 -4.06 -8.23
CA LEU A 113 10.78 -3.27 -8.21
C LEU A 113 11.01 -2.58 -6.86
N ASP A 114 9.95 -1.99 -6.28
CA ASP A 114 10.02 -1.39 -4.95
C ASP A 114 10.38 -2.44 -3.89
N TYR A 115 9.81 -3.65 -3.98
CA TYR A 115 10.13 -4.76 -3.10
C TYR A 115 11.62 -5.14 -3.16
N TYR A 116 12.20 -5.26 -4.36
CA TYR A 116 13.63 -5.51 -4.53
C TYR A 116 14.50 -4.42 -3.88
N ARG A 117 14.21 -3.15 -4.19
CA ARG A 117 15.04 -2.03 -3.74
C ARG A 117 14.90 -1.75 -2.25
N ASN A 118 13.67 -1.73 -1.74
CA ASN A 118 13.38 -1.25 -0.39
C ASN A 118 13.25 -2.35 0.65
N TYR A 119 12.78 -3.54 0.27
CA TYR A 119 12.60 -4.64 1.23
C TYR A 119 13.73 -5.67 1.16
N LEU A 120 14.16 -6.06 -0.04
CA LEU A 120 15.31 -6.94 -0.23
C LEU A 120 16.66 -6.21 -0.18
N LYS A 121 16.64 -4.87 -0.27
CA LYS A 121 17.84 -4.01 -0.24
C LYS A 121 18.81 -4.29 -1.39
N VAL A 122 18.30 -4.71 -2.54
CA VAL A 122 19.11 -4.86 -3.75
C VAL A 122 19.57 -3.49 -4.24
N PRO A 123 20.88 -3.28 -4.45
CA PRO A 123 21.40 -1.99 -4.90
C PRO A 123 21.01 -1.74 -6.36
N ASP A 124 20.86 -0.46 -6.73
CA ASP A 124 20.46 -0.05 -8.08
C ASP A 124 21.43 -0.54 -9.19
N THR A 125 22.69 -0.83 -8.84
CA THR A 125 23.69 -1.42 -9.75
C THR A 125 23.34 -2.85 -10.20
N ASP A 126 22.57 -3.55 -9.37
CA ASP A 126 22.26 -4.97 -9.51
C ASP A 126 20.83 -5.15 -10.05
N ILE A 127 20.21 -4.08 -10.57
CA ILE A 127 18.89 -4.11 -11.20
C ILE A 127 19.03 -4.04 -12.73
N LEU A 128 18.30 -4.91 -13.42
CA LEU A 128 18.07 -4.85 -14.87
C LEU A 128 16.94 -3.86 -15.17
N TRP A 129 17.27 -2.58 -15.13
CA TRP A 129 16.30 -1.48 -15.28
C TRP A 129 15.44 -1.58 -16.53
N ASP A 130 16.00 -1.98 -17.67
CA ASP A 130 15.24 -2.07 -18.92
C ASP A 130 14.20 -3.19 -18.87
N GLN A 131 14.46 -4.32 -18.20
CA GLN A 131 13.45 -5.36 -18.02
C GLN A 131 12.29 -4.87 -17.15
N PHE A 132 12.56 -4.14 -16.06
CA PHE A 132 11.51 -3.57 -15.23
C PHE A 132 10.69 -2.49 -15.96
N LYS A 133 11.31 -1.69 -16.85
CA LYS A 133 10.59 -0.73 -17.70
C LYS A 133 9.67 -1.44 -18.69
N GLU A 134 10.17 -2.46 -19.40
CA GLU A 134 9.36 -3.25 -20.33
C GLU A 134 8.22 -3.98 -19.62
N ALA A 135 8.50 -4.59 -18.46
CA ALA A 135 7.48 -5.21 -17.63
C ALA A 135 6.41 -4.20 -17.17
N ALA A 136 6.81 -3.00 -16.74
CA ALA A 136 5.88 -1.95 -16.36
C ALA A 136 5.00 -1.49 -17.53
N ASN A 137 5.56 -1.41 -18.75
CA ASN A 137 4.77 -1.12 -19.96
C ASN A 137 3.72 -2.20 -20.22
N ILE A 138 4.09 -3.49 -20.08
CA ILE A 138 3.16 -4.61 -20.25
C ILE A 138 2.06 -4.58 -19.19
N CYS A 139 2.40 -4.31 -17.92
CA CYS A 139 1.42 -4.19 -16.84
C CYS A 139 0.40 -3.06 -17.09
N ASP A 140 0.79 -1.97 -17.76
CA ASP A 140 -0.06 -0.83 -18.08
C ASP A 140 -0.87 -0.99 -19.38
N GLU A 141 -0.72 -2.10 -20.10
CA GLU A 141 -1.56 -2.40 -21.27
C GLU A 141 -3.03 -2.47 -20.86
N ASP A 142 -3.89 -1.83 -21.65
CA ASP A 142 -5.33 -1.91 -21.48
C ASP A 142 -5.84 -3.26 -21.95
N VAL A 143 -6.58 -3.96 -21.09
CA VAL A 143 -7.24 -5.24 -21.38
C VAL A 143 -8.74 -5.10 -21.21
N ILE A 144 -9.49 -5.75 -22.10
CA ILE A 144 -10.95 -5.81 -22.02
C ILE A 144 -11.32 -7.03 -21.19
N THR A 145 -12.04 -6.83 -20.10
CA THR A 145 -12.53 -7.91 -19.24
C THR A 145 -13.70 -8.65 -19.89
N GLY A 146 -14.06 -9.81 -19.36
CA GLY A 146 -15.27 -10.53 -19.78
C GLY A 146 -16.58 -9.73 -19.61
N GLY A 147 -16.56 -8.64 -18.83
CA GLY A 147 -17.67 -7.70 -18.65
C GLY A 147 -17.66 -6.49 -19.58
N ASN A 148 -16.80 -6.45 -20.60
CA ASN A 148 -16.58 -5.30 -21.50
C ASN A 148 -16.11 -4.02 -20.78
N THR A 149 -15.46 -4.15 -19.62
CA THR A 149 -14.75 -3.04 -18.97
C THR A 149 -13.29 -3.05 -19.40
N VAL A 150 -12.66 -1.87 -19.41
CA VAL A 150 -11.22 -1.74 -19.66
C VAL A 150 -10.51 -1.59 -18.32
N GLU A 151 -9.46 -2.38 -18.10
CA GLU A 151 -8.58 -2.27 -16.94
C GLU A 151 -7.11 -2.44 -17.34
N LYS A 152 -6.20 -2.13 -16.43
CA LYS A 152 -4.77 -2.38 -16.61
C LYS A 152 -4.48 -3.88 -16.47
N ARG A 153 -3.64 -4.42 -17.36
CA ARG A 153 -3.35 -5.86 -17.43
C ARG A 153 -2.96 -6.46 -16.09
N TYR A 154 -2.05 -5.83 -15.35
CA TYR A 154 -1.59 -6.34 -14.06
C TYR A 154 -1.42 -5.23 -13.04
N THR A 155 -2.10 -5.38 -11.91
CA THR A 155 -1.96 -4.52 -10.74
C THR A 155 -1.73 -5.34 -9.47
N ILE A 156 -1.02 -4.78 -8.49
CA ILE A 156 -0.84 -5.37 -7.17
C ILE A 156 -1.33 -4.36 -6.13
N ASN A 157 -2.36 -4.75 -5.38
CA ASN A 157 -2.88 -4.01 -4.22
C ASN A 157 -2.78 -4.92 -2.98
N GLY A 158 -1.56 -5.29 -2.62
CA GLY A 158 -1.28 -6.26 -1.55
C GLY A 158 -0.73 -5.63 -0.28
N GLU A 159 -0.88 -6.35 0.83
CA GLU A 159 -0.19 -6.13 2.09
C GLU A 159 0.39 -7.45 2.60
N PHE A 160 1.44 -7.38 3.41
CA PHE A 160 2.07 -8.54 4.03
C PHE A 160 2.69 -8.13 5.37
N ASP A 161 2.80 -9.11 6.27
CA ASP A 161 3.53 -8.94 7.52
C ASP A 161 5.03 -9.09 7.30
N LEU A 162 5.82 -8.30 8.03
CA LEU A 162 7.29 -8.35 7.92
C LEU A 162 7.89 -9.68 8.43
N SER A 163 7.10 -10.50 9.12
CA SER A 163 7.47 -11.85 9.56
C SER A 163 7.27 -12.91 8.47
N GLU A 164 6.52 -12.60 7.40
CA GLU A 164 6.29 -13.53 6.31
C GLU A 164 7.58 -13.82 5.54
N ASN A 165 7.68 -15.04 5.00
CA ASN A 165 8.84 -15.46 4.24
C ASN A 165 8.97 -14.60 2.96
N LYS A 166 10.14 -14.02 2.75
CA LYS A 166 10.41 -13.12 1.63
C LYS A 166 10.17 -13.75 0.26
N VAL A 167 10.50 -15.04 0.12
CA VAL A 167 10.30 -15.78 -1.13
C VAL A 167 8.80 -15.97 -1.37
N SER A 168 8.03 -16.37 -0.35
CA SER A 168 6.58 -16.54 -0.49
C SER A 168 5.85 -15.23 -0.82
N ILE A 169 6.28 -14.11 -0.23
CA ILE A 169 5.75 -12.78 -0.60
C ILE A 169 6.02 -12.50 -2.09
N LEU A 170 7.26 -12.71 -2.54
CA LEU A 170 7.65 -12.48 -3.94
C LEU A 170 6.89 -13.41 -4.88
N GLU A 171 6.73 -14.69 -4.55
CA GLU A 171 5.93 -15.65 -5.32
C GLU A 171 4.47 -15.19 -5.47
N GLY A 172 3.87 -14.65 -4.41
CA GLY A 172 2.53 -14.06 -4.48
C GLY A 172 2.47 -12.85 -5.41
N MET A 173 3.49 -11.99 -5.40
CA MET A 173 3.58 -10.86 -6.33
C MET A 173 3.77 -11.31 -7.79
N LEU A 174 4.62 -12.31 -8.03
CA LEU A 174 4.84 -12.88 -9.38
C LEU A 174 3.57 -13.54 -9.92
N ALA A 175 2.83 -14.26 -9.07
CA ALA A 175 1.56 -14.88 -9.46
C ALA A 175 0.54 -13.83 -9.94
N ALA A 176 0.52 -12.63 -9.35
CA ALA A 176 -0.38 -11.54 -9.74
C ALA A 176 -0.10 -10.97 -11.14
N CYS A 177 1.09 -11.18 -11.70
CA CYS A 177 1.47 -10.70 -13.04
C CYS A 177 1.90 -11.80 -14.01
N ALA A 178 1.61 -13.07 -13.68
CA ALA A 178 2.12 -14.25 -14.38
C ALA A 178 3.63 -14.11 -14.69
N GLY A 179 4.36 -13.58 -13.71
CA GLY A 179 5.74 -13.15 -13.85
C GLY A 179 6.74 -14.21 -13.45
N ASP A 180 7.97 -14.00 -13.90
CA ASP A 180 9.13 -14.81 -13.51
C ASP A 180 10.34 -13.89 -13.31
N VAL A 181 11.23 -14.28 -12.40
CA VAL A 181 12.44 -13.53 -12.09
C VAL A 181 13.56 -13.96 -13.02
N THR A 182 14.37 -13.00 -13.46
CA THR A 182 15.60 -13.30 -14.19
C THR A 182 16.80 -12.88 -13.37
N TYR A 183 17.89 -13.63 -13.49
CA TYR A 183 19.17 -13.27 -12.90
C TYR A 183 20.27 -13.50 -13.91
N THR A 184 20.82 -12.41 -14.46
CA THR A 184 21.85 -12.47 -15.50
C THR A 184 22.95 -11.46 -15.22
N ALA A 185 24.20 -11.87 -15.40
CA ALA A 185 25.38 -11.03 -15.15
C ALA A 185 25.38 -10.33 -13.76
N GLY A 186 24.87 -11.02 -12.73
CA GLY A 186 24.81 -10.49 -11.37
C GLY A 186 23.61 -9.58 -11.08
N LYS A 187 22.68 -9.42 -12.03
CA LYS A 187 21.57 -8.46 -11.92
C LYS A 187 20.20 -9.13 -11.94
N HIS A 188 19.29 -8.59 -11.14
CA HIS A 188 17.90 -9.01 -11.01
C HIS A 188 17.02 -8.32 -12.06
N GLY A 189 16.21 -9.10 -12.76
CA GLY A 189 15.20 -8.63 -13.70
C GLY A 189 13.85 -9.32 -13.48
N LEU A 190 12.85 -8.89 -14.26
CA LEU A 190 11.48 -9.35 -14.18
C LEU A 190 10.94 -9.53 -15.59
N LEU A 191 10.33 -10.69 -15.83
CA LEU A 191 9.43 -10.93 -16.97
C LEU A 191 8.00 -10.96 -16.43
N VAL A 192 7.04 -10.48 -17.21
CA VAL A 192 5.61 -10.53 -16.89
C VAL A 192 4.85 -11.17 -18.04
N GLY A 193 3.75 -11.85 -17.72
CA GLY A 193 3.01 -12.65 -18.68
C GLY A 193 2.47 -11.82 -19.84
N ARG A 194 2.74 -12.25 -21.07
CA ARG A 194 2.07 -11.71 -22.25
C ARG A 194 1.98 -12.81 -23.29
N ILE A 195 0.77 -13.00 -23.83
CA ILE A 195 0.61 -13.81 -25.04
C ILE A 195 0.97 -12.90 -26.21
N THR A 196 2.06 -13.22 -26.89
CA THR A 196 2.32 -12.70 -28.24
C THR A 196 1.64 -13.64 -29.23
N ASP A 197 0.72 -13.14 -30.05
CA ASP A 197 0.06 -13.88 -31.14
C ASP A 197 1.03 -14.21 -32.29
N GLN A 198 2.20 -14.74 -31.98
CA GLN A 198 3.08 -15.38 -32.95
C GLN A 198 3.16 -16.86 -32.60
N LEU A 199 2.19 -17.61 -33.12
CA LEU A 199 2.42 -19.03 -33.38
C LEU A 199 3.71 -19.15 -34.20
N PRO A 200 4.65 -20.05 -33.84
CA PRO A 200 5.78 -20.34 -34.70
C PRO A 200 5.24 -20.77 -36.08
N LYS A 201 5.66 -20.07 -37.13
CA LYS A 201 5.50 -20.55 -38.50
C LYS A 201 6.40 -21.75 -38.74
#